data_AF-A0ABD0RRB0-F1
#
_entry.id   AF-A0ABD0RRB0-F1
#
_cell.length_a   1.000
_cell.length_b   1.000
_cell.length_c   1.000
_cell.angle_alpha   90.00
_cell.angle_beta   90.00
_cell.angle_gamma   90.00
#
_symmetry.space_group_name_H-M   'P 1'
#
loop_
_entity.id
_entity.type
_entity.pdbx_description
1 polymer ?
#
loop_
_entity_poly.entity_id
_entity_poly.type
_entity_poly.pdbx_seq_one_letter_code
_entity_poly.pdbx_strand_id
1 'polypeptide(L)'
;HSPAASDDLYWYRQYERSKPELLVLTYGSAKEAAVFDVDPRISVKVEKREQIHADLKISSAAVSDSALYYCALQPTVTGNTSALYKNLLQ
;
A
#
# COMPACT_ATOMS: atom_id res chain seq x y z
N HIS A 1 -22.77 5.15 13.56
CA HIS A 1 -21.51 5.76 13.10
C HIS A 1 -20.41 4.73 13.24
N SER A 2 -19.94 4.16 12.12
CA SER A 2 -18.76 3.29 12.12
C SER A 2 -17.55 4.11 12.59
N PRO A 3 -16.53 3.54 13.26
CA PRO A 3 -15.27 4.25 13.42
C PRO A 3 -14.83 4.62 12.01
N ALA A 4 -14.60 5.90 11.74
CA ALA A 4 -14.17 6.35 10.42
C ALA A 4 -12.95 5.51 10.03
N ALA A 5 -13.03 4.82 8.90
CA ALA A 5 -11.88 4.19 8.29
C ALA A 5 -10.79 5.28 8.20
N SER A 6 -9.57 5.00 8.65
CA SER A 6 -8.46 5.88 8.39
C SER A 6 -8.20 5.88 6.90
N ASP A 7 -8.12 7.06 6.27
CA ASP A 7 -7.81 7.21 4.85
C ASP A 7 -6.31 6.94 4.58
N ASP A 8 -5.80 5.84 5.12
CA ASP A 8 -4.40 5.46 5.06
C ASP A 8 -4.13 4.72 3.76
N LEU A 9 -3.09 5.19 3.06
CA LEU A 9 -2.67 4.68 1.77
C LEU A 9 -1.34 3.94 1.90
N TYR A 10 -1.33 2.71 1.41
CA TYR A 10 -0.20 1.79 1.47
C TYR A 10 0.31 1.53 0.06
N TRP A 11 1.63 1.61 -0.11
CA TRP A 11 2.32 1.20 -1.33
C TRP A 11 3.13 -0.05 -1.07
N TYR A 12 2.98 -1.06 -1.94
CA TYR A 12 3.74 -2.30 -1.89
C TYR A 12 4.48 -2.54 -3.21
N ARG A 13 5.63 -3.21 -3.13
CA ARG A 13 6.35 -3.77 -4.29
C ARG A 13 6.39 -5.28 -4.19
N GLN A 14 6.18 -5.96 -5.30
CA GLN A 14 6.29 -7.40 -5.40
C GLN A 14 7.13 -7.76 -6.62
N TYR A 15 8.31 -8.33 -6.37
CA TYR A 15 9.10 -9.01 -7.39
C TYR A 15 8.47 -10.36 -7.75
N GLU A 16 8.81 -10.90 -8.92
CA GLU A 16 8.28 -12.18 -9.39
C GLU A 16 8.41 -13.27 -8.32
N ARG A 17 7.30 -13.99 -8.07
CA ARG A 17 7.21 -15.11 -7.12
C ARG A 17 7.57 -14.77 -5.65
N SER A 18 7.71 -13.49 -5.32
CA SER A 18 7.94 -13.00 -3.96
C SER A 18 6.65 -12.54 -3.31
N LYS A 19 6.66 -12.34 -1.98
CA LYS A 19 5.55 -11.67 -1.29
C LYS A 19 5.60 -10.15 -1.52
N PRO A 20 4.48 -9.42 -1.46
CA PRO A 20 4.51 -7.96 -1.44
C PRO A 20 5.26 -7.43 -0.21
N GLU A 21 6.10 -6.43 -0.41
CA GLU A 21 6.87 -5.72 0.61
C GLU A 21 6.36 -4.28 0.71
N LEU A 22 6.16 -3.80 1.94
CA LEU A 22 5.67 -2.44 2.19
C LEU A 22 6.79 -1.45 1.83
N LEU A 23 6.48 -0.52 0.92
CA LEU A 23 7.37 0.56 0.53
C LEU A 23 7.09 1.83 1.32
N VAL A 24 5.83 2.25 1.36
CA VAL A 24 5.42 3.54 1.90
C VAL A 24 4.04 3.45 2.54
N LEU A 25 3.87 4.15 3.68
CA LEU A 25 2.58 4.41 4.32
C LEU A 25 2.33 5.91 4.37
N THR A 26 1.21 6.34 3.82
CA THR A 26 0.70 7.70 3.98
C THR A 26 -0.54 7.68 4.85
N TYR A 27 -0.48 8.32 6.01
CA TYR A 27 -1.66 8.41 6.87
C TYR A 27 -2.64 9.46 6.32
N GLY A 28 -3.95 9.20 6.40
CA GLY A 28 -4.99 10.10 5.89
C GLY A 28 -4.93 11.52 6.46
N SER A 29 -4.45 11.67 7.69
CA SER A 29 -4.25 12.95 8.35
C SER A 29 -2.87 13.59 8.14
N ALA A 30 -1.89 12.85 7.62
CA ALA A 30 -0.50 13.29 7.56
C ALA A 30 -0.22 14.16 6.31
N LYS A 31 0.73 15.08 6.46
CA LYS A 31 1.33 15.84 5.35
C LYS A 31 2.54 15.12 4.74
N GLU A 32 2.99 14.06 5.40
CA GLU A 32 4.23 13.34 5.09
C GLU A 32 3.95 11.83 5.10
N ALA A 33 4.75 11.10 4.31
CA ALA A 33 4.66 9.66 4.21
C ALA A 33 5.81 9.00 4.97
N ALA A 34 5.53 7.87 5.63
CA ALA A 34 6.56 7.01 6.21
C ALA A 34 7.10 6.08 5.12
N VAL A 35 8.34 6.31 4.70
CA VAL A 35 9.05 5.48 3.72
C VAL A 35 9.81 4.38 4.46
N PHE A 36 9.55 3.14 4.08
CA PHE A 36 10.18 1.94 4.67
C PHE A 36 11.24 1.32 3.75
N ASP A 37 11.20 1.60 2.46
CA ASP A 37 12.24 1.17 1.53
C ASP A 37 13.53 2.00 1.73
N VAL A 38 14.69 1.35 1.57
CA VAL A 38 16.01 1.96 1.73
C VAL A 38 16.56 2.56 0.43
N ASP A 39 15.90 2.33 -0.71
CA ASP A 39 16.27 2.88 -2.01
C ASP A 39 16.00 4.40 -2.04
N PRO A 40 17.05 5.25 -2.08
CA PRO A 40 16.89 6.71 -2.07
C PRO A 40 16.19 7.24 -3.32
N ARG A 41 16.01 6.42 -4.36
CA ARG A 41 15.28 6.81 -5.57
C ARG A 41 13.78 6.82 -5.36
N ILE A 42 13.28 6.13 -4.33
CA ILE A 42 11.87 6.05 -3.96
C ILE A 42 11.49 7.29 -3.15
N SER A 43 10.46 7.99 -3.59
CA SER A 43 9.87 9.13 -2.88
C SER A 43 8.36 9.12 -3.08
N VAL A 44 7.63 9.70 -2.13
CA VAL A 44 6.19 9.90 -2.25
C VAL A 44 5.85 11.37 -2.12
N LYS A 45 5.04 11.86 -3.06
CA LYS A 45 4.44 13.18 -2.99
C LYS A 45 3.01 13.03 -2.50
N VAL A 46 2.68 13.63 -1.36
CA VAL A 46 1.34 13.60 -0.78
C VAL A 46 0.65 14.93 -1.08
N GLU A 47 -0.51 14.88 -1.74
CA GLU A 47 -1.37 16.04 -1.96
C GLU A 47 -2.70 15.84 -1.24
N LYS A 48 -3.02 16.77 -0.32
CA LYS A 48 -4.30 16.77 0.38
C LYS A 48 -5.31 17.59 -0.41
N ARG A 49 -6.34 16.92 -0.93
CA ARG A 49 -7.54 17.51 -1.55
C ARG A 49 -8.77 16.98 -0.81
N GLU A 50 -9.92 16.83 -1.47
CA GLU A 50 -11.09 16.14 -0.90
C GLU A 50 -10.82 14.66 -0.60
N GLN A 51 -9.87 14.04 -1.31
CA GLN A 51 -9.38 12.67 -1.10
C GLN A 51 -7.85 12.68 -1.04
N ILE A 52 -7.26 11.71 -0.33
CA ILE A 52 -5.81 11.51 -0.29
C ILE A 52 -5.30 11.15 -1.69
N HIS A 53 -4.38 11.96 -2.21
CA HIS A 53 -3.65 11.65 -3.43
C HIS A 53 -2.18 11.47 -3.06
N ALA A 54 -1.60 10.36 -3.48
CA ALA A 54 -0.18 10.10 -3.28
C ALA A 54 0.45 9.57 -4.57
N ASP A 55 1.50 10.22 -5.01
CA ASP A 55 2.27 9.80 -6.17
C ASP A 55 3.54 9.09 -5.69
N LEU A 56 3.65 7.79 -5.99
CA LEU A 56 4.90 7.06 -5.82
C LEU A 56 5.84 7.38 -6.99
N LYS A 57 6.99 7.96 -6.69
CA LYS A 57 8.02 8.30 -7.67
C LYS A 57 9.26 7.45 -7.44
N ILE A 58 9.70 6.80 -8.50
CA ILE A 58 11.00 6.12 -8.60
C ILE A 58 11.85 6.94 -9.56
N SER A 59 12.85 7.65 -9.04
CA SER A 59 13.76 8.44 -9.88
C SER A 59 14.78 7.55 -10.58
N SER A 60 15.22 7.94 -11.79
CA SER A 60 16.21 7.17 -12.58
C SER A 60 15.85 5.68 -12.71
N ALA A 61 14.59 5.40 -13.09
CA ALA A 61 14.09 4.05 -13.23
C ALA A 61 14.89 3.25 -14.27
N ALA A 62 15.17 1.99 -13.97
CA ALA A 62 15.90 1.05 -14.79
C ALA A 62 15.12 -0.26 -14.93
N VAL A 63 15.54 -1.12 -15.87
CA VAL A 63 14.90 -2.43 -16.09
C VAL A 63 14.89 -3.29 -14.81
N SER A 64 15.90 -3.15 -13.95
CA SER A 64 15.98 -3.83 -12.65
C SER A 64 14.87 -3.45 -11.67
N ASP A 65 14.20 -2.32 -11.88
CA ASP A 65 13.09 -1.87 -11.03
C ASP A 65 11.76 -2.51 -11.43
N SER A 66 11.75 -3.35 -12.48
CA SER A 66 10.55 -4.03 -12.95
C SER A 66 9.98 -4.94 -11.86
N ALA A 67 8.79 -4.59 -11.39
CA ALA A 67 8.05 -5.31 -10.36
C ALA A 67 6.57 -4.91 -10.45
N LEU A 68 5.71 -5.62 -9.70
CA LEU A 68 4.34 -5.18 -9.48
C LEU A 68 4.32 -4.17 -8.34
N TYR A 69 3.69 -3.02 -8.57
CA TYR A 69 3.52 -1.97 -7.57
C TYR A 69 2.05 -1.83 -7.24
N TYR A 70 1.68 -2.15 -6.00
CA TYR A 70 0.31 -2.11 -5.52
C TYR A 70 0.09 -0.87 -4.66
N CYS A 71 -1.05 -0.23 -4.87
CA CYS A 71 -1.57 0.79 -3.98
C CYS A 71 -2.84 0.24 -3.31
N ALA A 72 -2.95 0.38 -2.00
CA ALA A 72 -4.11 -0.02 -1.24
C ALA A 72 -4.51 1.11 -0.29
N LEU A 73 -5.76 1.56 -0.39
CA LEU A 73 -6.42 2.30 0.69
C LEU A 73 -6.91 1.26 1.71
N GLN A 74 -6.85 1.57 3.02
CA GLN A 74 -7.23 0.68 4.13
C GLN A 74 -8.10 -0.54 3.71
N PRO A 75 -7.66 -1.79 3.96
CA PRO A 75 -8.41 -2.96 3.55
C PRO A 75 -9.79 -3.01 4.23
N THR A 76 -10.86 -3.03 3.44
CA THR A 76 -12.23 -3.32 3.93
C THR A 76 -12.49 -4.82 4.09
N VAL A 77 -11.49 -5.68 3.87
CA VAL A 77 -11.63 -7.11 4.14
C VAL A 77 -11.48 -7.35 5.64
N THR A 78 -12.56 -7.11 6.38
CA THR A 78 -12.80 -7.85 7.62
C THR A 78 -13.08 -9.28 7.16
N GLY A 79 -12.06 -10.15 7.16
CA GLY A 79 -12.22 -11.54 6.75
C GLY A 79 -13.38 -12.16 7.53
N ASN A 80 -14.48 -12.45 6.83
CA ASN A 80 -15.53 -13.29 7.38
C ASN A 80 -14.93 -14.70 7.47
N THR A 81 -14.34 -15.03 8.62
CA THR A 81 -13.67 -16.31 8.92
C THR A 81 -14.58 -17.51 8.68
N SER A 82 -15.89 -17.30 8.54
CA SER A 82 -16.88 -18.35 8.24
C SER A 82 -16.72 -19.01 6.86
N ALA A 83 -16.06 -18.37 5.88
CA ALA A 83 -15.87 -18.97 4.55
C ALA A 83 -14.69 -19.96 4.48
N LEU A 84 -13.69 -19.85 5.36
CA LEU A 84 -12.51 -20.72 5.36
C LEU A 84 -12.74 -22.08 6.03
N TYR A 85 -13.76 -22.21 6.89
CA TYR A 85 -14.07 -23.50 7.53
C TYR A 85 -14.75 -24.50 6.57
N LYS A 86 -15.35 -24.05 5.46
CA LYS A 86 -16.08 -24.96 4.56
C LYS A 86 -15.19 -25.84 3.68
N ASN A 87 -13.91 -25.50 3.52
CA ASN A 87 -12.97 -26.25 2.67
C ASN A 87 -11.97 -27.12 3.45
N LEU A 88 -12.10 -27.22 4.78
CA LEU A 88 -11.26 -28.08 5.63
C LEU A 88 -11.99 -29.34 6.14
N LEU A 89 -13.20 -29.60 5.64
CA LEU A 89 -14.00 -30.79 5.98
C LEU A 89 -14.44 -31.61 4.75
N GLN A 90 -13.66 -31.61 3.67
CA GLN A 90 -13.87 -32.53 2.55
C GLN A 90 -12.61 -33.30 2.20
#